data_AF-A0A528CJS0-F1
#
_entry.id   AF-A0A528CJS0-F1
#
_cell.length_a   1.000
_cell.length_b   1.000
_cell.length_c   1.000
_cell.angle_alpha   90.00
_cell.angle_beta   90.00
_cell.angle_gamma   90.00
#
_symmetry.space_group_name_H-M   'P 1'
#
loop_
_entity.id
_entity.type
_entity.pdbx_description
1 polymer ?
#
loop_
_entity_poly.entity_id
_entity_poly.type
_entity_poly.pdbx_seq_one_letter_code
_entity_poly.pdbx_strand_id
1 'polypeptide(L)' 'SGTVENIVYFGTDTHIHVRLDSSEAFTVRQQNTRSAGCGFERGDKVGISIGNDAAQVLRD' A
#
# COMPACT_ATOMS: atom_id res chain seq x y z
N SER A 1 2.50 2.75 -11.08
CA SER A 1 2.33 3.87 -10.13
C SER A 1 0.85 4.03 -9.82
N GLY A 2 0.51 4.88 -8.85
CA GLY A 2 -0.87 5.14 -8.48
C GLY A 2 -1.01 6.33 -7.54
N THR A 3 -2.23 6.55 -7.08
CA THR A 3 -2.60 7.59 -6.11
C THR A 3 -3.09 6.95 -4.81
N VAL A 4 -2.65 7.43 -3.66
CA VAL A 4 -3.19 7.02 -2.36
C VAL A 4 -4.63 7.54 -2.22
N GLU A 5 -5.62 6.64 -2.19
CA GLU A 5 -7.03 6.99 -2.03
C GLU A 5 -7.46 7.03 -0.56
N ASN A 6 -6.87 6.18 0.27
CA ASN A 6 -7.22 6.07 1.68
C ASN A 6 -6.08 5.47 2.52
N ILE A 7 -6.08 5.79 3.80
CA ILE A 7 -5.14 5.24 4.79
C ILE A 7 -5.96 4.85 6.02
N VAL A 8 -5.86 3.58 6.43
CA VAL A 8 -6.61 3.02 7.55
C VAL A 8 -5.65 2.43 8.57
N TYR A 9 -5.70 2.92 9.81
CA TYR A 9 -4.97 2.32 10.92
C TYR A 9 -5.77 1.14 11.47
N PHE A 10 -5.16 -0.05 11.49
CA PHE A 10 -5.79 -1.28 11.95
C PHE A 10 -4.84 -2.06 12.86
N GLY A 11 -5.05 -1.94 14.18
CA GLY A 11 -4.25 -2.62 15.19
C GLY A 11 -2.77 -2.23 15.12
N THR A 12 -1.93 -3.20 14.80
CA THR A 12 -0.48 -3.01 14.67
C THR A 12 -0.03 -2.54 13.29
N ASP A 13 -0.96 -2.39 12.35
CA ASP A 13 -0.64 -2.06 10.97
C ASP A 13 -1.42 -0.84 10.47
N THR A 14 -0.95 -0.32 9.35
CA THR A 14 -1.61 0.66 8.51
C THR A 14 -1.85 0.04 7.15
N HIS A 15 -3.10 0.11 6.68
CA HIS A 15 -3.46 -0.23 5.31
C HIS A 15 -3.46 1.03 4.47
N ILE A 16 -2.66 1.02 3.40
CA ILE A 16 -2.59 2.11 2.42
C ILE A 16 -3.28 1.61 1.16
N HIS A 17 -4.39 2.26 0.81
CA HIS A 17 -5.16 1.91 -0.38
C HIS A 17 -4.71 2.81 -1.53
N VAL A 18 -4.16 2.19 -2.56
CA VAL A 18 -3.65 2.86 -3.76
C VAL A 18 -4.53 2.51 -4.95
N ARG A 19 -4.97 3.53 -5.68
CA ARG A 19 -5.53 3.36 -7.03
C ARG A 19 -4.40 3.36 -8.02
N LEU A 20 -4.18 2.25 -8.69
CA LEU A 20 -3.22 2.20 -9.78
C LEU A 20 -3.71 3.07 -10.94
N ASP A 21 -2.79 3.61 -11.74
CA ASP A 21 -3.16 4.44 -12.89
C ASP A 21 -4.00 3.64 -13.94
N SER A 22 -3.93 2.31 -13.91
CA SER A 22 -4.77 1.36 -14.65
C SER A 22 -6.15 1.09 -14.01
N SER A 23 -6.50 1.84 -12.97
CA SER A 23 -7.76 1.82 -12.22
C SER A 23 -7.97 0.65 -11.26
N GLU A 24 -7.11 -0.38 -11.23
CA GLU A 24 -7.20 -1.41 -10.20
C GLU A 24 -6.85 -0.85 -8.81
N ALA A 25 -7.45 -1.48 -7.79
CA ALA A 25 -7.12 -1.20 -6.40
C ALA A 25 -5.93 -2.07 -5.97
N PHE A 26 -5.02 -1.47 -5.21
CA PHE A 26 -3.87 -2.15 -4.62
C PHE A 26 -3.76 -1.76 -3.14
N THR A 27 -3.61 -2.74 -2.25
CA THR A 27 -3.49 -2.49 -0.81
C THR A 27 -2.11 -2.86 -0.32
N VAL A 28 -1.45 -1.93 0.35
CA VAL A 28 -0.19 -2.17 1.07
C VAL A 28 -0.49 -2.24 2.56
N ARG A 29 -0.01 -3.29 3.23
CA ARG A 29 -0.01 -3.37 4.70
C ARG A 29 1.38 -3.05 5.22
N GLN A 30 1.47 -2.02 6.04
CA GLN A 30 2.71 -1.57 6.67
C GLN A 30 2.57 -1.68 8.19
N GLN A 31 3.54 -2.30 8.84
CA GLN A 31 3.57 -2.37 10.30
C GLN A 31 3.80 -0.97 10.89
N ASN A 32 3.05 -0.62 11.92
CA ASN A 32 3.16 0.67 12.59
C ASN A 32 4.49 0.78 13.32
N THR A 33 5.21 1.88 13.07
CA THR A 33 6.39 2.25 13.83
C THR A 33 5.99 3.18 14.97
N ARG A 34 6.56 2.98 16.17
CA ARG A 34 6.19 3.75 17.38
C ARG A 34 6.40 5.26 17.26
N SER A 35 7.34 5.69 16.42
CA SER A 35 7.84 7.07 16.37
C SER A 35 7.70 7.74 15.01
N ALA A 36 7.09 7.08 14.02
CA ALA A 36 6.86 7.65 12.70
C ALA A 36 5.48 7.24 12.17
N GLY A 37 4.76 8.19 11.59
CA GLY A 37 3.56 7.91 10.81
C GLY A 37 3.90 7.08 9.56
N CYS A 38 2.88 6.63 8.82
CA CYS A 38 3.13 5.76 7.66
C CYS A 38 3.96 6.42 6.53
N GLY A 39 4.14 7.74 6.57
CA GLY A 39 4.97 8.50 5.62
C GLY A 39 4.26 8.87 4.33
N PHE A 40 2.95 8.63 4.24
CA PHE A 40 2.11 8.93 3.09
C PHE A 40 0.83 9.64 3.51
N GLU A 41 0.25 10.38 2.58
CA GLU A 41 -1.02 11.07 2.72
C GLU A 41 -1.96 10.75 1.56
N ARG A 42 -3.26 10.99 1.77
CA ARG A 42 -4.26 10.84 0.70
C ARG A 42 -3.98 11.85 -0.40
N GLY A 43 -3.96 11.38 -1.65
CA GLY A 43 -3.64 12.18 -2.82
C GLY A 43 -2.20 12.04 -3.30
N ASP A 44 -1.31 11.44 -2.49
CA ASP A 44 0.09 11.23 -2.89
C ASP A 44 0.19 10.34 -4.12
N LYS A 45 1.08 10.73 -5.03
CA LYS A 45 1.51 9.89 -6.15
C LYS A 45 2.65 8.98 -5.71
N VAL A 46 2.45 7.67 -5.88
CA VAL A 46 3.36 6.64 -5.37
C VAL A 46 3.71 5.58 -6.42
N GLY A 47 4.91 5.03 -6.29
CA GLY A 47 5.34 3.82 -6.98
C GLY A 47 5.04 2.58 -6.14
N ILE A 48 4.85 1.42 -6.79
CA ILE A 48 4.74 0.12 -6.12
C ILE A 48 6.00 -0.67 -6.42
N SER A 49 6.70 -1.08 -5.36
CA SER A 49 7.87 -1.96 -5.45
C SER A 49 7.53 -3.31 -4.86
N ILE A 50 7.62 -4.36 -5.66
CA ILE A 50 7.43 -5.76 -5.23
C ILE A 50 8.81 -6.40 -5.16
N GLY A 51 9.16 -6.97 -4.01
CA GLY A 51 10.42 -7.70 -3.88
C GLY A 51 10.47 -8.89 -4.82
N ASN A 52 11.67 -9.24 -5.30
CA ASN A 52 11.87 -10.26 -6.34
C ASN A 52 11.19 -11.61 -6.04
N ASP A 53 11.08 -11.99 -4.76
CA ASP A 53 10.53 -13.28 -4.33
C ASP A 53 9.17 -13.16 -3.62
N ALA A 54 8.50 -12.00 -3.71
CA ALA A 54 7.26 -11.73 -2.99
C ALA A 54 5.99 -12.14 -3.77
N ALA A 55 6.10 -12.35 -5.08
CA ALA A 55 4.95 -12.67 -5.92
C ALA A 55 4.64 -14.17 -5.89
N GLN A 56 3.42 -14.52 -5.47
CA GLN A 56 2.89 -15.87 -5.57
C GLN A 56 1.87 -15.93 -6.70
N VAL A 57 2.10 -16.83 -7.67
CA VAL A 57 1.13 -17.12 -8.73
C VAL A 57 0.21 -18.23 -8.23
N LEU A 58 -1.09 -17.93 -8.11
CA LEU A 58 -2.11 -18.97 -7.96
C LEU A 58 -2.55 -19.46 -9.34
N ARG A 59 -2.67 -20.78 -9.50
CA ARG A 59 -3.23 -21.44 -10.68
C ARG A 59 -4.27 -22.44 -10.20
N ASP A 60 -5.42 -22.46 -10.87
CA ASP A 60 -6.35 -23.59 -10.91
C ASP A 60 -6.15 -24.37 -12.22
#